data_AF-A0A1J4KJR3-F1
#
_entry.id   AF-A0A1J4KJR3-F1
#
_cell.length_a   1.000
_cell.length_b   1.000
_cell.length_c   1.000
_cell.angle_alpha   90.00
_cell.angle_beta   90.00
_cell.angle_gamma   90.00
#
_symmetry.space_group_name_H-M   'P 1'
#
loop_
_entity.id
_entity.type
_entity.pdbx_description
1 polymer ?
#
loop_
_entity_poly.entity_id
_entity_poly.type
_entity_poly.pdbx_seq_one_letter_code
_entity_poly.pdbx_strand_id
1 'polypeptide(L)'
;MKLVELDSHPLIEKFRKEASNILNEPNMLYHLLLPPEYNIPQDLCDAILYLFVESTTNLNTWIQYGEGTYQFSCENDQLIPIAGFDHEIPCAILQTTPCTTTNGFSFDMHEVVINPFMPSPVPPLCNEIKDGFDNPKDALNYLKTRIRSSGLPQAISSLEHAANYSPIGSDNRDEIVALMHENMDKISDIVFEVKPFHYIPTLFKMRTNYIIFYAVTNLFHTKLLKAYHEALSSENSAAQRAIKEYQKSLGDSSKLTVAASHLKDLHNMQSVSAGISMVTQFFEGVLASLPDKNAAADDILPAVCDGMTRCPQFTTHIVSSFQYLADIWSMEGLDERTTYILVTCSIAASHFASGSHNKNLPNNIRLQHTLEVDKSNVDSIELIEKFLNELNK
;
A
#
# COMPACT_ATOMS: atom_id res chain seq x y z
N MET A 1 -7.71 -9.71 3.32
CA MET A 1 -7.63 -10.20 1.92
C MET A 1 -6.37 -11.03 1.78
N LYS A 2 -6.16 -11.81 0.70
CA LYS A 2 -4.87 -12.52 0.53
C LYS A 2 -3.71 -11.53 0.53
N LEU A 3 -2.78 -11.72 1.46
CA LEU A 3 -1.48 -11.06 1.47
C LEU A 3 -0.70 -11.55 0.26
N VAL A 4 -0.28 -10.60 -0.58
CA VAL A 4 0.52 -10.87 -1.78
C VAL A 4 1.66 -9.87 -1.80
N GLU A 5 2.89 -10.37 -1.66
CA GLU A 5 4.09 -9.57 -1.45
C GLU A 5 5.29 -10.17 -2.19
N LEU A 6 6.25 -9.32 -2.53
CA LEU A 6 7.49 -9.76 -3.19
C LEU A 6 8.39 -10.59 -2.26
N ASP A 7 8.26 -10.41 -0.96
CA ASP A 7 9.01 -11.16 0.05
C ASP A 7 8.72 -12.67 0.04
N SER A 8 7.55 -13.04 -0.47
CA SER A 8 7.14 -14.44 -0.67
C SER A 8 7.70 -15.07 -1.95
N HIS A 9 8.45 -14.31 -2.76
CA HIS A 9 8.98 -14.79 -4.03
C HIS A 9 10.01 -15.94 -3.82
N PRO A 10 9.97 -17.03 -4.61
CA PRO A 10 10.81 -18.22 -4.36
C PRO A 10 12.32 -17.95 -4.36
N LEU A 11 12.80 -16.95 -5.10
CA LEU A 11 14.21 -16.57 -5.10
C LEU A 11 14.64 -15.84 -3.82
N ILE A 12 13.73 -15.15 -3.14
CA ILE A 12 14.06 -14.33 -1.96
C ILE A 12 14.50 -15.20 -0.79
N GLU A 13 13.83 -16.34 -0.56
CA GLU A 13 14.22 -17.24 0.52
C GLU A 13 15.65 -17.80 0.33
N LYS A 14 16.02 -18.10 -0.92
CA LYS A 14 17.36 -18.57 -1.27
C LYS A 14 18.39 -17.44 -1.18
N PHE A 15 18.05 -16.29 -1.74
CA PHE A 15 18.90 -15.10 -1.70
C PHE A 15 19.25 -14.71 -0.27
N ARG A 16 18.28 -14.67 0.65
CA ARG A 16 18.50 -14.31 2.07
C ARG A 16 19.53 -15.23 2.76
N LYS A 17 19.62 -16.51 2.36
CA LYS A 17 20.61 -17.46 2.89
C LYS A 17 22.01 -17.22 2.31
N GLU A 18 22.10 -16.72 1.09
CA GLU A 18 23.37 -16.50 0.38
C GLU A 18 23.94 -15.10 0.67
N ALA A 19 23.05 -14.08 0.76
CA ALA A 19 23.37 -12.68 1.02
C ALA A 19 24.02 -12.44 2.40
N SER A 20 23.89 -13.38 3.35
CA SER A 20 24.56 -13.27 4.65
C SER A 20 26.09 -13.19 4.55
N ASN A 21 26.65 -13.64 3.42
CA ASN A 21 28.09 -13.65 3.16
C ASN A 21 28.55 -12.48 2.28
N ILE A 22 27.62 -11.65 1.80
CA ILE A 22 27.91 -10.50 0.94
C ILE A 22 28.10 -9.26 1.83
N LEU A 23 29.15 -8.49 1.55
CA LEU A 23 29.42 -7.21 2.20
C LEU A 23 29.13 -6.09 1.20
N ASN A 24 28.46 -5.03 1.65
CA ASN A 24 28.26 -3.82 0.85
C ASN A 24 29.61 -3.20 0.51
N GLU A 25 29.96 -3.17 -0.76
CA GLU A 25 31.12 -2.44 -1.23
C GLU A 25 30.83 -0.92 -1.28
N PRO A 26 31.77 -0.07 -0.85
CA PRO A 26 31.60 1.37 -0.97
C PRO A 26 31.38 1.76 -2.44
N ASN A 27 30.44 2.67 -2.69
CA ASN A 27 30.12 3.20 -4.02
C ASN A 27 29.47 2.17 -4.98
N MET A 28 28.92 1.09 -4.45
CA MET A 28 28.12 0.12 -5.21
C MET A 28 26.67 0.15 -4.74
N LEU A 29 25.75 -0.01 -5.68
CA LEU A 29 24.34 -0.30 -5.45
C LEU A 29 24.09 -1.74 -5.92
N TYR A 30 23.26 -2.46 -5.17
CA TYR A 30 22.95 -3.87 -5.45
C TYR A 30 21.50 -3.98 -5.89
N HIS A 31 21.26 -4.71 -6.97
CA HIS A 31 19.97 -4.84 -7.63
C HIS A 31 19.64 -6.32 -7.77
N LEU A 32 18.64 -6.81 -7.03
CA LEU A 32 18.16 -8.18 -7.13
C LEU A 32 16.94 -8.22 -8.07
N LEU A 33 17.07 -8.93 -9.19
CA LEU A 33 15.97 -9.11 -10.13
C LEU A 33 15.08 -10.30 -9.71
N LEU A 34 13.78 -10.07 -9.66
CA LEU A 34 12.76 -11.10 -9.43
C LEU A 34 11.94 -11.30 -10.70
N PRO A 35 12.28 -12.30 -11.54
CA PRO A 35 11.48 -12.65 -12.71
C PRO A 35 10.15 -13.27 -12.30
N PRO A 36 9.15 -13.38 -13.20
CA PRO A 36 7.88 -13.98 -12.85
C PRO A 36 8.03 -15.43 -12.35
N GLU A 37 7.42 -15.74 -11.19
CA GLU A 37 7.55 -17.03 -10.47
C GLU A 37 7.35 -18.26 -11.37
N TYR A 38 6.39 -18.19 -12.29
CA TYR A 38 6.03 -19.27 -13.19
C TYR A 38 7.05 -19.51 -14.31
N ASN A 39 8.03 -18.61 -14.46
CA ASN A 39 9.05 -18.63 -15.50
C ASN A 39 10.47 -18.75 -14.90
N ILE A 40 10.57 -19.38 -13.73
CA ILE A 40 11.83 -19.72 -13.07
C ILE A 40 12.04 -21.24 -13.21
N PRO A 41 13.04 -21.69 -13.96
CA PRO A 41 13.34 -23.12 -14.06
C PRO A 41 13.78 -23.67 -12.71
N GLN A 42 13.36 -24.90 -12.40
CA GLN A 42 13.74 -25.56 -11.13
C GLN A 42 15.27 -25.67 -10.97
N ASP A 43 15.98 -25.79 -12.10
CA ASP A 43 17.45 -25.91 -12.15
C ASP A 43 18.17 -24.55 -12.08
N LEU A 44 17.48 -23.43 -12.32
CA LEU A 44 18.00 -22.05 -12.33
C LEU A 44 17.59 -21.27 -11.09
N CYS A 45 17.53 -21.96 -9.95
CA CYS A 45 17.27 -21.34 -8.65
C CYS A 45 18.54 -20.83 -7.95
N ASP A 46 19.57 -20.45 -8.71
CA ASP A 46 20.69 -19.70 -8.16
C ASP A 46 20.23 -18.25 -8.02
N ALA A 47 20.09 -17.77 -6.78
CA ALA A 47 19.60 -16.41 -6.55
C ALA A 47 20.67 -15.36 -6.86
N ILE A 48 21.96 -15.71 -6.77
CA ILE A 48 23.08 -14.82 -7.11
C ILE A 48 23.13 -14.53 -8.60
N LEU A 49 22.66 -15.45 -9.45
CA LEU A 49 22.52 -15.21 -10.90
C LEU A 49 21.71 -13.93 -11.20
N TYR A 50 20.73 -13.62 -10.35
CA TYR A 50 19.85 -12.46 -10.51
C TYR A 50 20.31 -11.23 -9.73
N LEU A 51 21.47 -11.27 -9.07
CA LEU A 51 22.06 -10.13 -8.38
C LEU A 51 22.98 -9.35 -9.34
N PHE A 52 22.72 -8.07 -9.47
CA PHE A 52 23.51 -7.13 -10.27
C PHE A 52 24.05 -6.01 -9.39
N VAL A 53 25.15 -5.40 -9.83
CA VAL A 53 25.78 -4.26 -9.18
C VAL A 53 25.87 -3.07 -10.14
N GLU A 54 25.64 -1.88 -9.60
CA GLU A 54 25.81 -0.61 -10.27
C GLU A 54 26.85 0.23 -9.51
N SER A 55 27.84 0.76 -10.24
CA SER A 55 28.82 1.67 -9.68
C SER A 55 28.28 3.10 -9.69
N THR A 56 28.45 3.83 -8.59
CA THR A 56 28.03 5.25 -8.53
C THR A 56 28.78 6.16 -9.51
N THR A 57 29.87 5.67 -10.12
CA THR A 57 30.64 6.38 -11.15
C THR A 57 30.29 5.99 -12.58
N ASN A 58 29.63 4.84 -12.78
CA ASN A 58 29.13 4.39 -14.06
C ASN A 58 27.64 4.06 -13.94
N LEU A 59 26.86 5.13 -13.77
CA LEU A 59 25.42 5.03 -13.59
C LEU A 59 24.77 4.37 -14.79
N ASN A 60 23.65 3.69 -14.54
CA ASN A 60 22.82 3.00 -15.52
C ASN A 60 23.44 1.76 -16.16
N THR A 61 24.63 1.31 -15.76
CA THR A 61 25.17 0.02 -16.23
C THR A 61 25.16 -0.98 -15.08
N TRP A 62 24.36 -2.03 -15.23
CA TRP A 62 24.21 -3.07 -14.23
C TRP A 62 24.99 -4.30 -14.66
N ILE A 63 25.95 -4.72 -13.84
CA ILE A 63 26.83 -5.86 -14.12
C ILE A 63 26.50 -6.97 -13.14
N GLN A 64 26.39 -8.22 -13.61
CA GLN A 64 26.14 -9.36 -12.74
C GLN A 64 27.18 -9.43 -11.62
N TYR A 65 26.72 -9.64 -10.39
CA TYR A 65 27.59 -9.87 -9.25
C TYR A 65 28.47 -11.11 -9.45
N GLY A 66 29.76 -11.02 -9.09
CA GLY A 66 30.72 -12.11 -9.26
C GLY A 66 31.41 -12.09 -10.63
N GLU A 67 30.94 -12.91 -11.57
CA GLU A 67 31.64 -13.13 -12.84
C GLU A 67 31.52 -11.98 -13.84
N GLY A 68 30.50 -11.13 -13.71
CA GLY A 68 30.26 -9.99 -14.61
C GLY A 68 29.92 -10.38 -16.05
N THR A 69 29.52 -11.63 -16.27
CA THR A 69 29.18 -12.21 -17.58
C THR A 69 27.99 -11.48 -18.20
N TYR A 70 26.95 -11.21 -17.41
CA TYR A 70 25.73 -10.57 -17.87
C TYR A 70 25.72 -9.07 -17.54
N GLN A 71 25.30 -8.24 -18.49
CA GLN A 71 25.27 -6.78 -18.32
C GLN A 71 24.01 -6.16 -18.92
N PHE A 72 23.41 -5.21 -18.22
CA PHE A 72 22.30 -4.39 -18.69
C PHE A 72 22.65 -2.91 -18.75
N SER A 73 22.02 -2.19 -19.67
CA SER A 73 21.81 -0.74 -19.59
C SER A 73 20.45 -0.51 -18.95
N CYS A 74 20.34 0.34 -17.94
CA CYS A 74 19.09 0.69 -17.28
C CYS A 74 18.64 2.09 -17.71
N GLU A 75 17.56 2.18 -18.47
CA GLU A 75 17.01 3.45 -18.96
C GLU A 75 15.50 3.50 -18.72
N ASN A 76 15.02 4.47 -17.91
CA ASN A 76 13.60 4.66 -17.63
C ASN A 76 12.88 3.37 -17.19
N ASP A 77 13.44 2.68 -16.19
CA ASP A 77 12.92 1.40 -15.68
C ASP A 77 12.91 0.26 -16.73
N GLN A 78 13.70 0.39 -17.80
CA GLN A 78 13.94 -0.68 -18.78
C GLN A 78 15.38 -1.19 -18.66
N LEU A 79 15.51 -2.51 -18.52
CA LEU A 79 16.77 -3.23 -18.58
C LEU A 79 17.01 -3.72 -20.00
N ILE A 80 18.00 -3.13 -20.66
CA ILE A 80 18.39 -3.43 -22.05
C ILE A 80 19.63 -4.33 -22.00
N PRO A 81 19.55 -5.60 -22.45
CA PRO A 81 20.71 -6.49 -22.51
C PRO A 81 21.87 -5.88 -23.29
N ILE A 82 23.07 -5.83 -22.69
CA ILE A 82 24.32 -5.38 -23.33
C ILE A 82 25.22 -6.58 -23.65
N ALA A 83 25.36 -7.52 -22.72
CA ALA A 83 26.29 -8.65 -22.85
C ALA A 83 25.82 -9.88 -22.09
N GLY A 84 26.23 -11.06 -22.57
CA GLY A 84 26.05 -12.36 -21.90
C GLY A 84 24.72 -13.07 -22.16
N PHE A 85 23.67 -12.37 -22.57
CA PHE A 85 22.34 -12.94 -22.76
C PHE A 85 22.18 -13.60 -24.15
N ASP A 86 21.45 -14.73 -24.19
CA ASP A 86 21.07 -15.39 -25.45
C ASP A 86 20.00 -14.61 -26.23
N HIS A 87 19.32 -13.68 -25.58
CA HIS A 87 18.22 -12.90 -26.12
C HIS A 87 18.38 -11.41 -25.82
N GLU A 88 18.28 -10.57 -26.86
CA GLU A 88 18.35 -9.11 -26.75
C GLU A 88 16.95 -8.49 -26.55
N ILE A 89 16.20 -9.00 -25.57
CA ILE A 89 14.85 -8.52 -25.28
C ILE A 89 14.89 -7.59 -24.06
N PRO A 90 14.49 -6.31 -24.19
CA PRO A 90 14.38 -5.41 -23.05
C PRO A 90 13.38 -5.92 -22.01
N CYS A 91 13.70 -5.73 -20.74
CA CYS A 91 12.88 -6.14 -19.62
C CYS A 91 12.47 -4.94 -18.77
N ALA A 92 11.18 -4.73 -18.58
CA ALA A 92 10.67 -3.65 -17.73
C ALA A 92 10.75 -4.05 -16.24
N ILE A 93 11.21 -3.13 -15.40
CA ILE A 93 11.02 -3.19 -13.95
C ILE A 93 9.57 -2.78 -13.66
N LEU A 94 8.85 -3.68 -13.00
CA LEU A 94 7.45 -3.49 -12.62
C LEU A 94 7.31 -2.76 -11.28
N GLN A 95 8.17 -3.12 -10.32
CA GLN A 95 8.17 -2.58 -8.97
C GLN A 95 9.58 -2.67 -8.38
N THR A 96 9.96 -1.66 -7.60
CA THR A 96 11.21 -1.64 -6.83
C THR A 96 10.89 -1.51 -5.35
N THR A 97 11.50 -2.36 -4.52
CA THR A 97 11.40 -2.32 -3.06
C THR A 97 12.81 -2.29 -2.46
N PRO A 98 13.23 -1.18 -1.82
CA PRO A 98 14.48 -1.12 -1.11
C PRO A 98 14.48 -2.09 0.08
N CYS A 99 15.55 -2.87 0.20
CA CYS A 99 15.68 -3.93 1.20
C CYS A 99 17.00 -3.78 1.96
N THR A 100 17.01 -4.23 3.21
CA THR A 100 18.24 -4.42 3.98
C THR A 100 18.12 -5.70 4.79
N THR A 101 19.13 -6.54 4.72
CA THR A 101 19.21 -7.80 5.46
C THR A 101 19.56 -7.54 6.94
N THR A 102 19.37 -8.54 7.79
CA THR A 102 19.71 -8.45 9.23
C THR A 102 21.19 -8.20 9.50
N ASN A 103 22.10 -8.53 8.58
CA ASN A 103 23.53 -8.24 8.67
C ASN A 103 23.91 -6.88 8.05
N GLY A 104 22.94 -6.06 7.64
CA GLY A 104 23.16 -4.71 7.11
C GLY A 104 23.54 -4.65 5.63
N PHE A 105 23.36 -5.73 4.86
CA PHE A 105 23.53 -5.72 3.41
C PHE A 105 22.29 -5.08 2.77
N SER A 106 22.49 -4.05 1.94
CA SER A 106 21.42 -3.21 1.41
C SER A 106 21.35 -3.36 -0.11
N PHE A 107 20.14 -3.60 -0.62
CA PHE A 107 19.91 -3.87 -2.04
C PHE A 107 18.49 -3.46 -2.43
N ASP A 108 18.28 -3.17 -3.71
CA ASP A 108 16.95 -2.95 -4.27
C ASP A 108 16.42 -4.25 -4.87
N MET A 109 15.21 -4.62 -4.49
CA MET A 109 14.48 -5.76 -5.03
C MET A 109 13.60 -5.28 -6.18
N HIS A 110 13.85 -5.77 -7.39
CA HIS A 110 13.14 -5.37 -8.61
C HIS A 110 12.30 -6.53 -9.13
N GLU A 111 10.97 -6.42 -9.05
CA GLU A 111 10.12 -7.30 -9.82
C GLU A 111 10.22 -6.94 -11.30
N VAL A 112 10.47 -7.92 -12.15
CA VAL A 112 10.62 -7.70 -13.59
C VAL A 112 9.57 -8.46 -14.40
N VAL A 113 9.20 -7.89 -15.55
CA VAL A 113 8.04 -8.38 -16.33
C VAL A 113 8.29 -9.73 -17.02
N ILE A 114 9.55 -10.03 -17.33
CA ILE A 114 9.98 -11.28 -17.97
C ILE A 114 11.29 -11.77 -17.34
N ASN A 115 11.55 -13.07 -17.43
CA ASN A 115 12.86 -13.61 -17.07
C ASN A 115 13.86 -13.22 -18.17
N PRO A 116 14.94 -12.46 -17.87
CA PRO A 116 15.91 -12.06 -18.88
C PRO A 116 16.73 -13.21 -19.45
N PHE A 117 16.89 -14.30 -18.71
CA PHE A 117 17.61 -15.49 -19.17
C PHE A 117 16.71 -16.42 -19.99
N MET A 118 15.39 -16.37 -19.78
CA MET A 118 14.40 -17.18 -20.49
C MET A 118 13.12 -16.35 -20.77
N PRO A 119 13.16 -15.42 -21.74
CA PRO A 119 12.03 -14.54 -22.00
C PRO A 119 10.76 -15.31 -22.37
N SER A 120 9.65 -14.95 -21.74
CA SER A 120 8.31 -15.45 -22.07
C SER A 120 7.37 -14.29 -22.40
N PRO A 121 6.37 -14.47 -23.28
CA PRO A 121 5.36 -13.44 -23.50
C PRO A 121 4.65 -13.06 -22.20
N VAL A 122 4.38 -11.78 -22.01
CA VAL A 122 3.58 -11.29 -20.89
C VAL A 122 2.15 -11.83 -21.01
N PRO A 123 1.59 -12.47 -19.97
CA PRO A 123 0.23 -12.98 -19.99
C PRO A 123 -0.79 -11.88 -20.34
N PRO A 124 -1.75 -12.12 -21.27
CA PRO A 124 -2.75 -11.12 -21.62
C PRO A 124 -3.57 -10.59 -20.44
N LEU A 125 -3.77 -11.43 -19.42
CA LEU A 125 -4.46 -11.09 -18.18
C LEU A 125 -3.81 -9.90 -17.46
N CYS A 126 -2.48 -9.70 -17.57
CA CYS A 126 -1.80 -8.57 -16.95
C CYS A 126 -2.30 -7.22 -17.48
N ASN A 127 -2.56 -7.11 -18.79
CA ASN A 127 -3.13 -5.90 -19.39
C ASN A 127 -4.57 -5.70 -18.95
N GLU A 128 -5.37 -6.77 -18.91
CA GLU A 128 -6.75 -6.68 -18.42
C GLU A 128 -6.82 -6.20 -16.96
N ILE A 129 -5.95 -6.73 -16.09
CA ILE A 129 -5.83 -6.29 -14.69
C ILE A 129 -5.42 -4.81 -14.61
N LYS A 130 -4.44 -4.38 -15.41
CA LYS A 130 -4.01 -2.98 -15.45
C LYS A 130 -5.17 -2.07 -15.81
N ASP A 131 -5.92 -2.40 -16.87
CA ASP A 131 -7.09 -1.62 -17.29
C ASP A 131 -8.16 -1.57 -16.19
N GLY A 132 -8.41 -2.68 -15.48
CA GLY A 132 -9.34 -2.70 -14.35
C GLY A 132 -8.88 -1.88 -13.16
N PHE A 133 -7.58 -1.90 -12.85
CA PHE A 133 -6.96 -1.14 -11.76
C PHE A 133 -7.00 0.37 -12.04
N ASP A 134 -6.69 0.78 -13.27
CA ASP A 134 -6.68 2.18 -13.69
C ASP A 134 -8.11 2.77 -13.77
N ASN A 135 -9.15 1.93 -13.72
CA ASN A 135 -10.56 2.33 -13.76
C ASN A 135 -11.37 1.84 -12.53
N PRO A 136 -11.14 2.38 -11.31
CA PRO A 136 -11.81 1.92 -10.08
C PRO A 136 -13.34 1.90 -10.11
N LYS A 137 -13.96 2.75 -10.93
CA LYS A 137 -15.43 2.82 -11.06
C LYS A 137 -16.02 1.57 -11.73
N ASP A 138 -15.24 0.91 -12.59
CA ASP A 138 -15.66 -0.28 -13.33
C ASP A 138 -15.22 -1.59 -12.66
N ALA A 139 -14.62 -1.52 -11.47
CA ALA A 139 -14.04 -2.65 -10.76
C ALA A 139 -15.03 -3.82 -10.57
N LEU A 140 -16.30 -3.53 -10.22
CA LEU A 140 -17.32 -4.57 -10.10
C LEU A 140 -17.62 -5.25 -11.44
N ASN A 141 -17.67 -4.47 -12.53
CA ASN A 141 -17.88 -5.01 -13.87
C ASN A 141 -16.70 -5.87 -14.33
N TYR A 142 -15.48 -5.49 -13.98
CA TYR A 142 -14.29 -6.31 -14.20
C TYR A 142 -14.45 -7.69 -13.55
N LEU A 143 -14.80 -7.76 -12.26
CA LEU A 143 -14.99 -9.03 -11.56
C LEU A 143 -16.09 -9.89 -12.21
N LYS A 144 -17.19 -9.28 -12.66
CA LYS A 144 -18.32 -10.00 -13.30
C LYS A 144 -17.99 -10.56 -14.69
N THR A 145 -17.18 -9.86 -15.47
CA THR A 145 -17.06 -10.13 -16.92
C THR A 145 -15.70 -10.71 -17.33
N ARG A 146 -14.64 -10.43 -16.56
CA ARG A 146 -13.27 -10.82 -16.90
C ARG A 146 -12.79 -12.04 -16.14
N ILE A 147 -13.29 -12.27 -14.93
CA ILE A 147 -12.88 -13.42 -14.12
C ILE A 147 -13.84 -14.59 -14.31
N ARG A 148 -13.33 -15.70 -14.84
CA ARG A 148 -14.10 -16.94 -15.04
C ARG A 148 -13.96 -17.85 -13.83
N SER A 149 -14.91 -17.76 -12.91
CA SER A 149 -15.03 -18.63 -11.74
C SER A 149 -16.48 -19.09 -11.55
N SER A 150 -16.67 -20.31 -11.05
CA SER A 150 -17.99 -20.86 -10.72
C SER A 150 -18.58 -20.26 -9.45
N GLY A 151 -17.75 -19.88 -8.47
CA GLY A 151 -18.18 -19.33 -7.18
C GLY A 151 -18.36 -17.81 -7.16
N LEU A 152 -17.63 -17.10 -8.03
CA LEU A 152 -17.61 -15.64 -8.03
C LEU A 152 -18.98 -14.99 -8.32
N PRO A 153 -19.80 -15.47 -9.29
CA PRO A 153 -21.12 -14.88 -9.55
C PRO A 153 -22.04 -14.90 -8.33
N GLN A 154 -22.00 -15.98 -7.54
CA GLN A 154 -22.80 -16.09 -6.33
C GLN A 154 -22.32 -15.13 -5.25
N ALA A 155 -21.00 -15.04 -5.03
CA ALA A 155 -20.42 -14.10 -4.07
C ALA A 155 -20.78 -12.64 -4.41
N ILE A 156 -20.66 -12.25 -5.69
CA ILE A 156 -21.04 -10.92 -6.16
C ILE A 156 -22.55 -10.68 -5.98
N SER A 157 -23.40 -11.65 -6.34
CA SER A 157 -24.85 -11.49 -6.18
C SER A 157 -25.26 -11.30 -4.71
N SER A 158 -24.62 -12.01 -3.78
CA SER A 158 -24.87 -11.85 -2.34
C SER A 158 -24.43 -10.46 -1.85
N LEU A 159 -23.27 -9.99 -2.31
CA LEU A 159 -22.74 -8.66 -2.00
C LEU A 159 -23.68 -7.55 -2.50
N GLU A 160 -24.12 -7.62 -3.77
CA GLU A 160 -25.05 -6.65 -4.33
C GLU A 160 -26.39 -6.66 -3.62
N HIS A 161 -26.87 -7.84 -3.20
CA HIS A 161 -28.09 -7.95 -2.40
C HIS A 161 -27.91 -7.21 -1.06
N ALA A 162 -26.82 -7.45 -0.34
CA ALA A 162 -26.53 -6.74 0.91
C ALA A 162 -26.45 -5.22 0.70
N ALA A 163 -25.73 -4.75 -0.30
CA ALA A 163 -25.59 -3.31 -0.58
C ALA A 163 -26.93 -2.61 -0.89
N ASN A 164 -27.82 -3.31 -1.60
CA ASN A 164 -29.10 -2.76 -2.02
C ASN A 164 -30.17 -2.80 -0.92
N TYR A 165 -30.23 -3.89 -0.14
CA TYR A 165 -31.36 -4.17 0.74
C TYR A 165 -31.05 -4.07 2.24
N SER A 166 -29.78 -4.10 2.66
CA SER A 166 -29.44 -3.91 4.06
C SER A 166 -29.68 -2.44 4.47
N PRO A 167 -30.32 -2.18 5.62
CA PRO A 167 -30.33 -0.84 6.20
C PRO A 167 -28.89 -0.49 6.59
N ILE A 168 -28.48 0.75 6.30
CA ILE A 168 -27.15 1.26 6.67
C ILE A 168 -27.38 2.58 7.38
N GLY A 169 -26.99 2.65 8.65
CA GLY A 169 -27.15 3.81 9.51
C GLY A 169 -26.07 3.86 10.58
N SER A 170 -26.15 4.87 11.46
CA SER A 170 -25.18 5.09 12.54
C SER A 170 -24.95 3.86 13.41
N ASP A 171 -26.02 3.12 13.70
CA ASP A 171 -26.05 2.09 14.75
C ASP A 171 -25.49 0.74 14.28
N ASN A 172 -25.38 0.53 12.97
CA ASN A 172 -24.94 -0.74 12.39
C ASN A 172 -23.77 -0.59 11.39
N ARG A 173 -23.13 0.58 11.32
CA ARG A 173 -22.03 0.84 10.37
C ARG A 173 -20.88 -0.16 10.54
N ASP A 174 -20.54 -0.52 11.78
CA ASP A 174 -19.40 -1.40 12.09
C ASP A 174 -19.69 -2.84 11.61
N GLU A 175 -20.93 -3.30 11.73
CA GLU A 175 -21.39 -4.59 11.18
C GLU A 175 -21.32 -4.60 9.65
N ILE A 176 -21.67 -3.48 9.00
CA ILE A 176 -21.58 -3.34 7.54
C ILE A 176 -20.12 -3.34 7.08
N VAL A 177 -19.21 -2.68 7.81
CA VAL A 177 -17.77 -2.72 7.53
C VAL A 177 -17.21 -4.14 7.68
N ALA A 178 -17.58 -4.85 8.75
CA ALA A 178 -17.19 -6.25 8.93
C ALA A 178 -17.68 -7.14 7.77
N LEU A 179 -18.95 -7.00 7.37
CA LEU A 179 -19.51 -7.69 6.22
C LEU A 179 -18.74 -7.37 4.93
N MET A 180 -18.35 -6.12 4.71
CA MET A 180 -17.57 -5.71 3.55
C MET A 180 -16.22 -6.44 3.52
N HIS A 181 -15.48 -6.44 4.63
CA HIS A 181 -14.18 -7.13 4.73
C HIS A 181 -14.31 -8.64 4.52
N GLU A 182 -15.30 -9.29 5.13
CA GLU A 182 -15.57 -10.72 4.91
C GLU A 182 -15.84 -11.04 3.43
N ASN A 183 -16.54 -10.15 2.72
CA ASN A 183 -16.79 -10.33 1.29
C ASN A 183 -15.54 -10.04 0.45
N MET A 184 -14.69 -9.08 0.83
CA MET A 184 -13.40 -8.87 0.18
C MET A 184 -12.53 -10.12 0.28
N ASP A 185 -12.46 -10.73 1.46
CA ASP A 185 -11.70 -11.96 1.70
C ASP A 185 -12.22 -13.12 0.87
N LYS A 186 -13.53 -13.37 0.92
CA LYS A 186 -14.18 -14.42 0.15
C LYS A 186 -13.96 -14.25 -1.36
N ILE A 187 -14.10 -13.04 -1.87
CA ILE A 187 -13.88 -12.75 -3.30
C ILE A 187 -12.40 -12.94 -3.65
N SER A 188 -11.48 -12.45 -2.80
CA SER A 188 -10.03 -12.61 -2.96
C SER A 188 -9.64 -14.09 -3.05
N ASP A 189 -10.15 -14.93 -2.16
CA ASP A 189 -9.91 -16.38 -2.18
C ASP A 189 -10.36 -17.01 -3.48
N ILE A 190 -11.61 -16.75 -3.89
CA ILE A 190 -12.17 -17.28 -5.14
C ILE A 190 -11.37 -16.83 -6.36
N VAL A 191 -10.97 -15.56 -6.41
CA VAL A 191 -10.23 -14.99 -7.54
C VAL A 191 -8.84 -15.60 -7.65
N PHE A 192 -8.10 -15.70 -6.55
CA PHE A 192 -6.74 -16.23 -6.59
C PHE A 192 -6.66 -17.76 -6.70
N GLU A 193 -7.78 -18.48 -6.54
CA GLU A 193 -7.87 -19.91 -6.91
C GLU A 193 -8.01 -20.12 -8.43
N VAL A 194 -8.35 -19.08 -9.19
CA VAL A 194 -8.50 -19.19 -10.65
C VAL A 194 -7.12 -19.35 -11.30
N LYS A 195 -6.90 -20.52 -11.91
CA LYS A 195 -5.62 -20.95 -12.49
C LYS A 195 -4.80 -19.86 -13.20
N PRO A 196 -5.35 -19.02 -14.11
CA PRO A 196 -4.62 -17.89 -14.69
C PRO A 196 -3.86 -16.97 -13.73
N PHE A 197 -4.38 -16.73 -12.51
CA PHE A 197 -3.73 -15.88 -11.51
C PHE A 197 -2.47 -16.50 -10.89
N HIS A 198 -2.23 -17.80 -11.09
CA HIS A 198 -0.97 -18.45 -10.73
C HIS A 198 0.14 -18.15 -11.76
N TYR A 199 -0.20 -17.58 -12.91
CA TYR A 199 0.73 -17.32 -14.03
C TYR A 199 0.85 -15.83 -14.34
N ILE A 200 0.83 -14.97 -13.32
CA ILE A 200 1.06 -13.52 -13.47
C ILE A 200 2.05 -13.03 -12.40
N PRO A 201 2.77 -11.92 -12.66
CA PRO A 201 3.62 -11.29 -11.64
C PRO A 201 2.83 -10.81 -10.41
N THR A 202 3.51 -10.70 -9.27
CA THR A 202 3.03 -10.26 -7.97
C THR A 202 2.39 -8.88 -8.02
N LEU A 203 2.96 -7.89 -8.72
CA LEU A 203 2.33 -6.58 -8.88
C LEU A 203 0.90 -6.67 -9.44
N PHE A 204 0.64 -7.57 -10.39
CA PHE A 204 -0.70 -7.73 -10.97
C PHE A 204 -1.64 -8.47 -10.01
N LYS A 205 -1.14 -9.40 -9.20
CA LYS A 205 -1.91 -9.97 -8.10
C LYS A 205 -2.30 -8.88 -7.09
N MET A 206 -1.36 -8.02 -6.67
CA MET A 206 -1.63 -6.88 -5.79
C MET A 206 -2.66 -5.92 -6.39
N ARG A 207 -2.52 -5.55 -7.68
CA ARG A 207 -3.52 -4.71 -8.38
C ARG A 207 -4.92 -5.32 -8.39
N THR A 208 -5.01 -6.65 -8.45
CA THR A 208 -6.30 -7.36 -8.38
C THR A 208 -6.97 -7.17 -7.01
N ASN A 209 -6.20 -7.13 -5.92
CA ASN A 209 -6.74 -6.80 -4.60
C ASN A 209 -7.38 -5.40 -4.56
N TYR A 210 -6.80 -4.39 -5.22
CA TYR A 210 -7.44 -3.08 -5.33
C TYR A 210 -8.75 -3.12 -6.13
N ILE A 211 -8.79 -3.90 -7.21
CA ILE A 211 -10.03 -4.08 -7.98
C ILE A 211 -11.11 -4.68 -7.07
N ILE A 212 -10.78 -5.70 -6.26
CA ILE A 212 -11.71 -6.29 -5.30
C ILE A 212 -12.17 -5.27 -4.27
N PHE A 213 -11.22 -4.55 -3.66
CA PHE A 213 -11.49 -3.48 -2.69
C PHE A 213 -12.46 -2.44 -3.26
N TYR A 214 -12.21 -1.91 -4.46
CA TYR A 214 -13.08 -0.92 -5.08
C TYR A 214 -14.43 -1.50 -5.51
N ALA A 215 -14.48 -2.75 -5.98
CA ALA A 215 -15.74 -3.41 -6.33
C ALA A 215 -16.67 -3.55 -5.12
N VAL A 216 -16.12 -3.85 -3.95
CA VAL A 216 -16.87 -3.95 -2.70
C VAL A 216 -17.22 -2.57 -2.16
N THR A 217 -16.24 -1.72 -1.88
CA THR A 217 -16.46 -0.45 -1.18
C THR A 217 -17.36 0.51 -1.94
N ASN A 218 -17.28 0.57 -3.26
CA ASN A 218 -18.10 1.48 -4.06
C ASN A 218 -19.61 1.18 -3.96
N LEU A 219 -20.00 -0.07 -3.68
CA LEU A 219 -21.42 -0.45 -3.50
C LEU A 219 -22.04 0.16 -2.23
N PHE A 220 -21.23 0.38 -1.19
CA PHE A 220 -21.70 0.86 0.11
C PHE A 220 -21.40 2.34 0.34
N HIS A 221 -20.48 2.91 -0.45
CA HIS A 221 -19.84 4.20 -0.21
C HIS A 221 -20.77 5.31 0.26
N THR A 222 -21.77 5.68 -0.54
CA THR A 222 -22.62 6.84 -0.24
C THR A 222 -23.44 6.65 1.03
N LYS A 223 -24.01 5.46 1.24
CA LYS A 223 -24.82 5.17 2.42
C LYS A 223 -23.95 5.11 3.68
N LEU A 224 -22.79 4.46 3.58
CA LEU A 224 -21.89 4.25 4.70
C LEU A 224 -21.20 5.56 5.11
N LEU A 225 -20.72 6.37 4.16
CA LEU A 225 -20.15 7.70 4.47
C LEU A 225 -21.15 8.58 5.24
N LYS A 226 -22.42 8.57 4.83
CA LYS A 226 -23.49 9.29 5.54
C LYS A 226 -23.67 8.77 6.97
N ALA A 227 -23.68 7.45 7.17
CA ALA A 227 -23.76 6.84 8.48
C ALA A 227 -22.60 7.26 9.40
N TYR A 228 -21.37 7.36 8.87
CA TYR A 228 -20.21 7.88 9.61
C TYR A 228 -20.37 9.35 10.01
N HIS A 229 -20.89 10.20 9.10
CA HIS A 229 -21.14 11.60 9.43
C HIS A 229 -22.19 11.77 10.52
N GLU A 230 -23.26 10.99 10.49
CA GLU A 230 -24.30 10.99 11.52
C GLU A 230 -23.74 10.52 12.86
N ALA A 231 -23.05 9.38 12.87
CA ALA A 231 -22.60 8.73 14.08
C ALA A 231 -21.44 9.46 14.80
N LEU A 232 -20.61 10.21 14.07
CA LEU A 232 -19.47 10.95 14.63
C LEU A 232 -19.71 12.47 14.67
N SER A 233 -20.97 12.91 14.64
CA SER A 233 -21.33 14.34 14.64
C SER A 233 -20.83 15.06 15.90
N SER A 234 -20.81 14.40 17.06
CA SER A 234 -20.29 14.96 18.32
C SER A 234 -18.78 15.18 18.27
N GLU A 235 -18.04 14.20 17.76
CA GLU A 235 -16.59 14.17 17.62
C GLU A 235 -16.15 15.22 16.61
N ASN A 236 -16.86 15.33 15.49
CA ASN A 236 -16.67 16.40 14.52
C ASN A 236 -16.85 17.78 15.16
N SER A 237 -17.89 17.97 15.97
CA SER A 237 -18.17 19.24 16.66
C SER A 237 -17.12 19.57 17.73
N ALA A 238 -16.57 18.55 18.40
CA ALA A 238 -15.45 18.72 19.34
C ALA A 238 -14.17 19.10 18.59
N ALA A 239 -13.83 18.36 17.54
CA ALA A 239 -12.65 18.61 16.71
C ALA A 239 -12.66 20.01 16.09
N GLN A 240 -13.80 20.43 15.52
CA GLN A 240 -13.95 21.76 14.93
C GLN A 240 -13.67 22.90 15.93
N ARG A 241 -13.99 22.71 17.22
CA ARG A 241 -13.66 23.68 18.27
C ARG A 241 -12.16 23.67 18.57
N ALA A 242 -11.57 22.49 18.75
CA ALA A 242 -10.16 22.32 19.09
C ALA A 242 -9.20 22.81 17.99
N ILE A 243 -9.57 22.66 16.72
CA ILE A 243 -8.76 23.11 15.57
C ILE A 243 -8.40 24.60 15.65
N LYS A 244 -9.28 25.44 16.21
CA LYS A 244 -9.04 26.89 16.34
C LYS A 244 -7.89 27.24 17.30
N GLU A 245 -7.56 26.31 18.19
CA GLU A 245 -6.58 26.49 19.26
C GLU A 245 -5.28 25.70 19.00
N TYR A 246 -5.18 25.02 17.85
CA TYR A 246 -4.02 24.20 17.52
C TYR A 246 -2.77 25.04 17.24
N GLN A 247 -1.63 24.57 17.74
CA GLN A 247 -0.34 25.24 17.58
C GLN A 247 0.29 24.90 16.23
N LYS A 248 1.07 25.85 15.68
CA LYS A 248 1.79 25.64 14.42
C LYS A 248 2.88 24.59 14.59
N SER A 249 3.07 23.79 13.55
CA SER A 249 4.12 22.78 13.44
C SER A 249 5.42 23.37 12.86
N LEU A 250 6.43 22.51 12.67
CA LEU A 250 7.68 22.84 11.98
C LEU A 250 7.53 22.96 10.45
N GLY A 251 6.37 22.58 9.89
CA GLY A 251 6.15 22.59 8.44
C GLY A 251 6.01 24.00 7.85
N ASP A 252 6.45 24.15 6.59
CA ASP A 252 6.29 25.39 5.85
C ASP A 252 4.81 25.76 5.67
N SER A 253 4.44 26.93 6.18
CA SER A 253 3.05 27.41 6.20
C SER A 253 2.41 27.52 4.81
N SER A 254 3.17 27.88 3.78
CA SER A 254 2.64 28.01 2.42
C SER A 254 2.35 26.63 1.80
N LYS A 255 3.29 25.70 1.96
CA LYS A 255 3.14 24.31 1.49
C LYS A 255 2.02 23.58 2.21
N LEU A 256 1.91 23.73 3.53
CA LEU A 256 0.80 23.17 4.31
C LEU A 256 -0.57 23.69 3.85
N THR A 257 -0.66 24.94 3.40
CA THR A 257 -1.90 25.51 2.85
C THR A 257 -2.25 24.89 1.50
N VAL A 258 -1.24 24.64 0.65
CA VAL A 258 -1.43 23.92 -0.62
C VAL A 258 -1.87 22.48 -0.36
N ALA A 259 -1.19 21.78 0.55
CA ALA A 259 -1.55 20.42 0.97
C ALA A 259 -3.01 20.36 1.44
N ALA A 260 -3.40 21.27 2.33
CA ALA A 260 -4.76 21.33 2.88
C ALA A 260 -5.85 21.54 1.82
N SER A 261 -5.52 22.16 0.68
CA SER A 261 -6.49 22.35 -0.40
C SER A 261 -7.00 21.05 -1.01
N HIS A 262 -6.21 19.97 -0.94
CA HIS A 262 -6.62 18.63 -1.39
C HIS A 262 -7.76 18.04 -0.55
N LEU A 263 -7.98 18.53 0.67
CA LEU A 263 -9.03 18.03 1.58
C LEU A 263 -10.39 18.72 1.41
N LYS A 264 -10.48 19.78 0.59
CA LYS A 264 -11.64 20.69 0.52
C LYS A 264 -12.99 19.97 0.43
N ASP A 265 -13.06 18.94 -0.40
CA ASP A 265 -14.29 18.21 -0.71
C ASP A 265 -14.29 16.77 -0.14
N LEU A 266 -13.39 16.45 0.79
CA LEU A 266 -13.21 15.08 1.29
C LEU A 266 -14.51 14.51 1.89
N HIS A 267 -15.24 15.33 2.61
CA HIS A 267 -16.53 14.99 3.21
C HIS A 267 -17.65 14.70 2.20
N ASN A 268 -17.49 15.15 0.95
CA ASN A 268 -18.41 14.91 -0.16
C ASN A 268 -17.70 14.17 -1.30
N MET A 269 -16.69 13.36 -0.99
CA MET A 269 -15.96 12.59 -1.98
C MET A 269 -16.92 11.75 -2.83
N GLN A 270 -16.70 11.74 -4.14
CA GLN A 270 -17.60 11.06 -5.09
C GLN A 270 -17.37 9.55 -5.14
N SER A 271 -16.18 9.10 -4.77
CA SER A 271 -15.80 7.69 -4.69
C SER A 271 -14.73 7.50 -3.63
N VAL A 272 -14.58 6.25 -3.18
CA VAL A 272 -13.51 5.85 -2.26
C VAL A 272 -12.14 6.10 -2.84
N SER A 273 -11.94 5.81 -4.13
CA SER A 273 -10.67 6.09 -4.84
C SER A 273 -10.31 7.58 -4.83
N ALA A 274 -11.29 8.47 -5.00
CA ALA A 274 -11.07 9.91 -4.93
C ALA A 274 -10.70 10.34 -3.52
N GLY A 275 -11.41 9.82 -2.50
CA GLY A 275 -11.08 10.07 -1.09
C GLY A 275 -9.65 9.68 -0.74
N ILE A 276 -9.24 8.45 -1.08
CA ILE A 276 -7.86 7.99 -0.85
C ILE A 276 -6.86 8.89 -1.56
N SER A 277 -7.08 9.22 -2.84
CA SER A 277 -6.19 10.12 -3.58
C SER A 277 -6.07 11.51 -2.93
N MET A 278 -7.17 12.05 -2.40
CA MET A 278 -7.16 13.35 -1.70
C MET A 278 -6.33 13.30 -0.42
N VAL A 279 -6.49 12.24 0.37
CA VAL A 279 -5.74 12.05 1.62
C VAL A 279 -4.26 11.79 1.35
N THR A 280 -3.93 10.97 0.35
CA THR A 280 -2.54 10.71 -0.06
C THR A 280 -1.85 11.97 -0.55
N GLN A 281 -2.48 12.76 -1.42
CA GLN A 281 -1.91 14.03 -1.90
C GLN A 281 -1.73 15.05 -0.77
N PHE A 282 -2.70 15.11 0.16
CA PHE A 282 -2.56 15.93 1.36
C PHE A 282 -1.34 15.50 2.18
N PHE A 283 -1.20 14.20 2.46
CA PHE A 283 -0.11 13.68 3.26
C PHE A 283 1.27 13.91 2.61
N GLU A 284 1.39 13.65 1.31
CA GLU A 284 2.61 13.93 0.55
C GLU A 284 2.96 15.42 0.55
N GLY A 285 1.95 16.30 0.43
CA GLY A 285 2.13 17.74 0.57
C GLY A 285 2.61 18.17 1.96
N VAL A 286 2.16 17.49 3.02
CA VAL A 286 2.64 17.68 4.39
C VAL A 286 4.09 17.24 4.51
N LEU A 287 4.47 16.06 4.04
CA LEU A 287 5.87 15.61 4.06
C LEU A 287 6.79 16.59 3.31
N ALA A 288 6.35 17.08 2.14
CA ALA A 288 7.10 18.06 1.36
C ALA A 288 7.24 19.43 2.06
N SER A 289 6.43 19.69 3.09
CA SER A 289 6.50 20.92 3.90
C SER A 289 7.53 20.85 5.02
N LEU A 290 7.96 19.65 5.42
CA LEU A 290 8.91 19.47 6.51
C LEU A 290 10.34 19.87 6.07
N PRO A 291 11.16 20.40 6.99
CA PRO A 291 12.52 20.84 6.69
C PRO A 291 13.48 19.66 6.43
N ASP A 292 13.22 18.52 7.06
CA ASP A 292 13.97 17.28 6.88
C ASP A 292 13.19 16.31 5.97
N LYS A 293 13.90 15.69 5.02
CA LYS A 293 13.36 14.65 4.15
C LYS A 293 13.16 13.32 4.88
N ASN A 294 13.86 13.11 6.00
CA ASN A 294 13.78 11.92 6.85
C ASN A 294 13.05 12.22 8.17
N ALA A 295 12.02 13.09 8.12
CA ALA A 295 11.28 13.49 9.31
C ALA A 295 10.72 12.28 10.07
N ALA A 296 10.90 12.28 11.39
CA ALA A 296 10.39 11.23 12.26
C ALA A 296 8.86 11.31 12.39
N ALA A 297 8.22 10.22 12.83
CA ALA A 297 6.78 10.20 13.09
C ALA A 297 6.32 11.33 14.04
N ASP A 298 7.17 11.68 15.01
CA ASP A 298 6.95 12.77 15.97
C ASP A 298 6.89 14.17 15.32
N ASP A 299 7.50 14.35 14.15
CA ASP A 299 7.42 15.59 13.36
C ASP A 299 6.27 15.54 12.35
N ILE A 300 6.00 14.36 11.80
CA ILE A 300 4.95 14.15 10.79
C ILE A 300 3.56 14.38 11.40
N LEU A 301 3.24 13.76 12.54
CA LEU A 301 1.88 13.82 13.10
C LEU A 301 1.45 15.26 13.48
N PRO A 302 2.30 16.09 14.11
CA PRO A 302 1.97 17.50 14.33
C PRO A 302 1.81 18.30 13.04
N ALA A 303 2.61 18.03 12.00
CA ALA A 303 2.48 18.70 10.71
C ALA A 303 1.21 18.30 9.96
N VAL A 304 0.79 17.04 10.07
CA VAL A 304 -0.51 16.56 9.57
C VAL A 304 -1.65 17.31 10.27
N CYS A 305 -1.60 17.41 11.60
CA CYS A 305 -2.62 18.15 12.36
C CYS A 305 -2.67 19.63 11.96
N ASP A 306 -1.51 20.31 11.89
CA ASP A 306 -1.41 21.70 11.42
C ASP A 306 -1.98 21.85 9.99
N GLY A 307 -1.64 20.95 9.07
CA GLY A 307 -2.21 20.89 7.72
C GLY A 307 -3.73 20.80 7.72
N MET A 308 -4.32 19.91 8.53
CA MET A 308 -5.78 19.77 8.63
C MET A 308 -6.47 21.05 9.12
N THR A 309 -5.83 21.84 9.98
CA THR A 309 -6.40 23.10 10.48
C THR A 309 -6.58 24.17 9.39
N ARG A 310 -5.87 24.02 8.27
CA ARG A 310 -5.82 25.01 7.18
C ARG A 310 -6.89 24.81 6.11
N CYS A 311 -7.77 23.82 6.26
CA CYS A 311 -8.91 23.62 5.38
C CYS A 311 -10.24 23.72 6.13
N PRO A 312 -10.82 24.92 6.28
CA PRO A 312 -12.10 25.11 6.99
C PRO A 312 -13.27 24.31 6.40
N GLN A 313 -13.26 24.05 5.09
CA GLN A 313 -14.40 23.53 4.33
C GLN A 313 -14.83 22.12 4.73
N PHE A 314 -13.92 21.29 5.25
CA PHE A 314 -14.23 19.91 5.65
C PHE A 314 -14.23 19.71 7.17
N THR A 315 -13.94 20.75 7.96
CA THR A 315 -13.82 20.68 9.43
C THR A 315 -15.08 20.17 10.12
N THR A 316 -16.26 20.34 9.51
CA THR A 316 -17.54 19.83 10.04
C THR A 316 -17.66 18.31 9.97
N HIS A 317 -16.78 17.65 9.23
CA HIS A 317 -16.78 16.20 9.01
C HIS A 317 -15.37 15.58 9.15
N ILE A 318 -14.43 16.29 9.77
CA ILE A 318 -13.02 15.91 9.84
C ILE A 318 -12.82 14.50 10.38
N VAL A 319 -13.38 14.17 11.55
CA VAL A 319 -13.22 12.86 12.19
C VAL A 319 -13.92 11.79 11.34
N SER A 320 -15.18 12.05 10.98
CA SER A 320 -15.98 11.06 10.25
C SER A 320 -15.41 10.67 8.88
N SER A 321 -14.80 11.60 8.14
CA SER A 321 -14.31 11.33 6.79
C SER A 321 -13.03 10.50 6.81
N PHE A 322 -12.11 10.80 7.72
CA PHE A 322 -10.88 10.03 7.88
C PHE A 322 -11.14 8.67 8.53
N GLN A 323 -12.00 8.60 9.55
CA GLN A 323 -12.36 7.32 10.18
C GLN A 323 -13.05 6.40 9.16
N TYR A 324 -13.98 6.92 8.35
CA TYR A 324 -14.61 6.15 7.28
C TYR A 324 -13.59 5.53 6.32
N LEU A 325 -12.62 6.31 5.82
CA LEU A 325 -11.61 5.79 4.89
C LEU A 325 -10.68 4.78 5.56
N ALA A 326 -10.32 4.99 6.82
CA ALA A 326 -9.48 4.07 7.57
C ALA A 326 -10.19 2.73 7.84
N ASP A 327 -11.47 2.75 8.23
CA ASP A 327 -12.20 1.54 8.62
C ASP A 327 -12.54 0.64 7.42
N ILE A 328 -12.88 1.22 6.26
CA ILE A 328 -13.17 0.42 5.06
C ILE A 328 -11.90 -0.14 4.42
N TRP A 329 -10.73 0.41 4.73
CA TRP A 329 -9.46 0.00 4.16
C TRP A 329 -9.07 -1.39 4.68
N SER A 330 -8.73 -2.31 3.77
CA SER A 330 -8.25 -3.63 4.17
C SER A 330 -6.82 -3.50 4.70
N MET A 331 -6.60 -3.92 5.95
CA MET A 331 -5.28 -3.90 6.58
C MET A 331 -4.29 -4.88 5.95
N GLU A 332 -4.80 -5.91 5.26
CA GLU A 332 -4.00 -6.92 4.57
C GLU A 332 -4.27 -6.91 3.06
N GLY A 333 -3.24 -7.19 2.26
CA GLY A 333 -3.34 -7.36 0.80
C GLY A 333 -3.42 -6.07 -0.03
N LEU A 334 -3.40 -4.90 0.60
CA LEU A 334 -3.22 -3.58 -0.05
C LEU A 334 -1.87 -2.98 0.38
N ASP A 335 -1.46 -1.87 -0.24
CA ASP A 335 -0.15 -1.26 0.05
C ASP A 335 -0.07 -0.66 1.46
N GLU A 336 1.03 -0.98 2.15
CA GLU A 336 1.32 -0.51 3.51
C GLU A 336 1.44 1.02 3.60
N ARG A 337 1.94 1.67 2.54
CA ARG A 337 2.11 3.12 2.52
C ARG A 337 0.77 3.83 2.65
N THR A 338 -0.22 3.43 1.87
CA THR A 338 -1.58 3.98 1.96
C THR A 338 -2.23 3.63 3.30
N THR A 339 -2.01 2.41 3.80
CA THR A 339 -2.44 2.03 5.17
C THR A 339 -1.90 3.02 6.21
N TYR A 340 -0.59 3.28 6.21
CA TYR A 340 0.04 4.24 7.12
C TYR A 340 -0.54 5.65 7.00
N ILE A 341 -0.74 6.12 5.77
CA ILE A 341 -1.32 7.45 5.51
C ILE A 341 -2.74 7.55 6.09
N LEU A 342 -3.62 6.61 5.76
CA LEU A 342 -5.02 6.63 6.20
C LEU A 342 -5.13 6.54 7.73
N VAL A 343 -4.37 5.64 8.35
CA VAL A 343 -4.33 5.48 9.81
C VAL A 343 -3.78 6.74 10.47
N THR A 344 -2.67 7.29 9.98
CA THR A 344 -2.06 8.51 10.56
C THR A 344 -3.01 9.70 10.49
N CYS A 345 -3.67 9.89 9.35
CA CYS A 345 -4.67 10.96 9.22
C CYS A 345 -5.91 10.73 10.10
N SER A 346 -6.37 9.49 10.25
CA SER A 346 -7.49 9.17 11.15
C SER A 346 -7.14 9.43 12.62
N ILE A 347 -5.93 9.06 13.06
CA ILE A 347 -5.41 9.37 14.40
C ILE A 347 -5.34 10.88 14.61
N ALA A 348 -4.77 11.62 13.65
CA ALA A 348 -4.67 13.08 13.71
C ALA A 348 -6.06 13.74 13.83
N ALA A 349 -7.04 13.29 13.05
CA ALA A 349 -8.40 13.79 13.09
C ALA A 349 -9.05 13.54 14.47
N SER A 350 -8.92 12.31 14.99
CA SER A 350 -9.47 11.91 16.28
C SER A 350 -8.80 12.61 17.47
N HIS A 351 -7.52 12.96 17.35
CA HIS A 351 -6.79 13.73 18.35
C HIS A 351 -7.45 15.09 18.64
N PHE A 352 -8.05 15.74 17.64
CA PHE A 352 -8.79 16.98 17.87
C PHE A 352 -10.07 16.77 18.70
N ALA A 353 -10.73 15.62 18.58
CA ALA A 353 -11.96 15.33 19.30
C ALA A 353 -11.71 14.95 20.78
N SER A 354 -10.56 14.37 21.10
CA SER A 354 -10.24 13.90 22.46
C SER A 354 -9.80 15.01 23.43
N GLY A 355 -9.69 16.26 22.98
CA GLY A 355 -9.46 17.43 23.85
C GLY A 355 -8.12 17.43 24.60
N SER A 356 -7.13 16.66 24.13
CA SER A 356 -5.84 16.49 24.80
C SER A 356 -4.92 17.70 24.59
N HIS A 357 -5.26 18.85 25.18
CA HIS A 357 -4.36 20.02 25.25
C HIS A 357 -3.24 19.87 26.31
N ASN A 358 -2.93 18.65 26.77
CA ASN A 358 -1.86 18.38 27.72
C ASN A 358 -0.96 17.24 27.23
N LYS A 359 0.17 17.62 26.61
CA LYS A 359 1.53 17.03 26.57
C LYS A 359 1.82 15.51 26.70
N ASN A 360 0.85 14.60 26.77
CA ASN A 360 1.10 13.16 26.72
C ASN A 360 0.04 12.51 25.84
N LEU A 361 0.49 11.85 24.77
CA LEU A 361 -0.36 10.98 23.96
C LEU A 361 -1.06 9.96 24.88
N PRO A 362 -2.38 9.78 24.78
CA PRO A 362 -3.04 8.69 25.46
C PRO A 362 -2.72 7.36 24.75
N ASN A 363 -1.95 6.49 25.42
CA ASN A 363 -1.68 5.09 25.06
C ASN A 363 -2.93 4.18 25.05
N ASN A 364 -4.14 4.72 24.95
CA ASN A 364 -5.38 3.95 25.04
C ASN A 364 -6.47 4.54 24.13
N ILE A 365 -6.33 4.35 22.82
CA ILE A 365 -7.50 4.17 21.96
C ILE A 365 -7.63 2.67 21.79
N ARG A 366 -8.54 2.07 22.59
CA ARG A 366 -8.98 0.69 22.40
C ARG A 366 -9.51 0.57 20.98
N LEU A 367 -8.76 -0.11 20.12
CA LEU A 367 -9.28 -0.87 18.99
C LEU A 367 -10.33 -1.85 19.56
N GLN A 368 -11.60 -1.45 19.59
CA GLN A 368 -12.72 -2.34 19.88
C GLN A 368 -13.06 -3.14 18.61
N HIS A 369 -12.12 -3.98 18.18
CA HIS A 369 -12.41 -5.29 17.64
C HIS A 369 -11.30 -6.20 18.14
N THR A 370 -11.69 -7.08 19.05
CA THR A 370 -10.82 -7.98 19.80
C THR A 370 -10.02 -8.84 18.84
N LEU A 371 -8.70 -8.67 18.87
CA LEU A 371 -7.72 -9.68 18.50
C LEU A 371 -7.97 -10.94 19.36
N GLU A 372 -8.72 -11.90 18.85
CA GLU A 372 -8.44 -13.31 19.16
C GLU A 372 -7.40 -13.80 18.16
N VAL A 373 -6.16 -13.32 18.34
CA VAL A 373 -4.99 -13.95 17.76
C VAL A 373 -4.70 -15.16 18.63
N ASP A 374 -4.74 -16.33 18.01
CA ASP A 374 -4.35 -17.60 18.61
C ASP A 374 -2.97 -17.42 19.28
N LYS A 375 -2.87 -17.84 20.55
CA LYS A 375 -1.72 -17.55 21.45
C LYS A 375 -0.47 -18.36 21.11
N SER A 376 -0.05 -18.31 19.85
CA SER A 376 1.21 -18.86 19.38
C SER A 376 1.77 -17.99 18.24
N ASN A 377 2.10 -16.74 18.54
CA ASN A 377 3.40 -16.18 18.22
C ASN A 377 3.46 -14.75 18.72
N VAL A 378 4.57 -14.49 19.40
CA VAL A 378 4.92 -13.28 20.11
C VAL A 378 5.29 -12.21 19.07
N ASP A 379 4.68 -11.04 19.26
CA ASP A 379 5.20 -9.70 18.97
C ASP A 379 5.18 -9.07 17.56
N SER A 380 4.06 -8.41 17.25
CA SER A 380 3.96 -7.34 16.24
C SER A 380 4.44 -5.98 16.77
N ILE A 381 4.38 -5.76 18.09
CA ILE A 381 4.81 -4.50 18.73
C ILE A 381 6.33 -4.49 18.96
N GLU A 382 6.92 -5.63 19.35
CA GLU A 382 8.39 -5.77 19.46
C GLU A 382 9.05 -5.66 18.08
N LEU A 383 8.36 -6.01 16.98
CA LEU A 383 8.85 -5.81 15.60
C LEU A 383 8.97 -4.32 15.25
N ILE A 384 7.99 -3.50 15.66
CA ILE A 384 7.97 -2.04 15.46
C ILE A 384 9.04 -1.37 16.33
N GLU A 385 9.17 -1.78 17.60
CA GLU A 385 10.21 -1.25 18.50
C GLU A 385 11.62 -1.67 18.08
N LYS A 386 11.77 -2.84 17.46
CA LYS A 386 13.06 -3.31 16.92
C LYS A 386 13.46 -2.54 15.65
N PHE A 387 12.51 -2.27 14.74
CA PHE A 387 12.75 -1.40 13.59
C PHE A 387 13.14 0.03 13.99
N LEU A 388 12.55 0.58 15.05
CA LEU A 388 12.84 1.94 15.53
C LEU A 388 14.18 2.05 16.27
N ASN A 389 14.64 0.97 16.91
CA ASN A 389 15.95 0.94 17.58
C ASN A 389 17.12 0.69 16.62
N GLU A 390 16.89 0.05 15.47
CA GLU A 390 17.91 -0.16 14.44
C GLU A 390 18.17 1.09 13.58
N LEU A 391 17.23 2.05 13.53
CA LEU A 391 17.40 3.35 12.86
C LEU A 391 18.21 4.38 13.65
N ASN A 392 18.49 4.14 14.93
CA ASN A 392 19.20 5.05 15.84
C ASN A 392 20.64 4.62 16.15
N LYS A 393 21.29 3.85 15.28
CA LYS A 393 22.70 3.47 15.41
C LYS A 393 23.53 3.71 14.16
#